data_AF-A0A1E4IE63-F1
#
_entry.id   AF-A0A1E4IE63-F1
#
_cell.length_a   1.000
_cell.length_b   1.000
_cell.length_c   1.000
_cell.angle_alpha   90.00
_cell.angle_beta   90.00
_cell.angle_gamma   90.00
#
_symmetry.space_group_name_H-M   'P 1'
#
loop_
_entity.id
_entity.type
_entity.pdbx_description
1 polymer ?
#
loop_
_entity_poly.entity_id
_entity_poly.type
_entity_poly.pdbx_seq_one_letter_code
_entity_poly.pdbx_strand_id
1 'polypeptide(L)'
;MGAVFLSASVPVPGRAPFDQDCEPQMIQSAVSALATVALGRKTIVWGGHPAITPMLWASAQDLGVQYATAVRLFQTKFIPKEDFPEENKHFANVTYLDAVDGDLAKSLLAMRTAMLQSAEFDAAVFIGGMEGVIDEHALFSQMHPKAKCIVIETTGGAARRLAATLNYMIPADIGPLDFMSLLYRELEISPIDQRKG
;
A
#
# COMPACT_ATOMS: atom_id res chain seq x y z
N MET A 1 -9.84 -6.67 14.92
CA MET A 1 -9.88 -5.99 13.61
C MET A 1 -8.44 -5.87 13.16
N GLY A 2 -8.08 -6.55 12.08
CA GLY A 2 -6.72 -6.56 11.57
C GLY A 2 -6.37 -5.28 10.81
N ALA A 3 -5.08 -5.13 10.52
CA ALA A 3 -4.55 -4.05 9.72
C ALA A 3 -4.77 -4.30 8.22
N VAL A 4 -4.55 -3.26 7.42
CA VAL A 4 -4.50 -3.34 5.96
C VAL A 4 -3.06 -3.10 5.53
N PHE A 5 -2.49 -4.05 4.79
CA PHE A 5 -1.20 -3.87 4.14
C PHE A 5 -1.40 -3.11 2.82
N LEU A 6 -0.61 -2.08 2.56
CA LEU A 6 -0.59 -1.37 1.28
C LEU A 6 0.75 -1.61 0.59
N SER A 7 0.68 -2.21 -0.59
CA SER A 7 1.79 -2.33 -1.53
C SER A 7 1.50 -1.45 -2.73
N ALA A 8 2.24 -0.35 -2.86
CA ALA A 8 2.02 0.61 -3.95
C ALA A 8 3.30 1.33 -4.35
N SER A 9 3.41 1.62 -5.64
CA SER A 9 4.44 2.52 -6.18
C SER A 9 3.98 3.08 -7.53
N VAL A 10 4.66 4.12 -8.01
CA VAL A 10 4.42 4.70 -9.34
C VAL A 10 5.62 4.35 -10.23
N PRO A 11 5.45 3.50 -11.25
CA PRO A 11 6.48 3.24 -12.25
C PRO A 11 7.03 4.53 -12.87
N VAL A 12 8.35 4.64 -12.97
CA VAL A 12 9.03 5.75 -13.65
C VAL A 12 9.38 5.37 -15.10
N PRO A 13 9.50 6.33 -16.03
CA PRO A 13 9.89 6.03 -17.42
C PRO A 13 11.21 5.26 -17.51
N GLY A 14 11.26 4.24 -18.38
CA GLY A 14 12.41 3.36 -18.56
C GLY A 14 12.37 2.08 -17.71
N ARG A 15 11.26 1.80 -17.03
CA ARG A 15 11.05 0.61 -16.18
C ARG A 15 10.14 -0.41 -16.85
N ALA A 16 10.41 -0.70 -18.12
CA ALA A 16 9.67 -1.69 -18.86
C ALA A 16 9.70 -3.05 -18.14
N PRO A 17 8.57 -3.77 -18.11
CA PRO A 17 7.33 -3.50 -18.83
C PRO A 17 6.24 -2.83 -17.95
N PHE A 18 6.61 -2.27 -16.79
CA PHE A 18 5.65 -1.74 -15.81
C PHE A 18 5.26 -0.28 -16.08
N ASP A 19 6.08 0.46 -16.81
CA ASP A 19 5.84 1.86 -17.19
C ASP A 19 4.98 2.01 -18.45
N GLN A 20 4.82 0.93 -19.24
CA GLN A 20 4.13 0.96 -20.53
C GLN A 20 2.63 1.14 -20.42
N ASP A 21 2.05 0.63 -19.33
CA ASP A 21 0.60 0.53 -19.15
C ASP A 21 0.14 1.08 -17.78
N CYS A 22 1.07 1.72 -17.07
CA CYS A 22 0.84 2.42 -15.81
C CYS A 22 -0.10 3.61 -16.01
N GLU A 23 -1.05 3.77 -15.08
CA GLU A 23 -2.01 4.88 -15.08
C GLU A 23 -1.83 5.71 -13.79
N PRO A 24 -0.95 6.73 -13.77
CA PRO A 24 -0.64 7.50 -12.57
C PRO A 24 -1.86 8.13 -11.91
N GLN A 25 -2.82 8.64 -12.69
CA GLN A 25 -4.07 9.20 -12.16
C GLN A 25 -4.92 8.14 -11.45
N MET A 26 -4.92 6.91 -11.96
CA MET A 26 -5.63 5.80 -11.33
C MET A 26 -4.94 5.35 -10.06
N ILE A 27 -3.60 5.32 -10.02
CA ILE A 27 -2.82 5.07 -8.80
C ILE A 27 -3.18 6.10 -7.72
N GLN A 28 -3.14 7.39 -8.05
CA GLN A 28 -3.48 8.44 -7.10
C GLN A 28 -4.92 8.32 -6.59
N SER A 29 -5.87 8.06 -7.48
CA SER A 29 -7.28 7.90 -7.14
C SER A 29 -7.51 6.69 -6.23
N ALA A 30 -6.85 5.56 -6.51
CA ALA A 30 -6.93 4.34 -5.73
C ALA A 30 -6.29 4.50 -4.33
N VAL A 31 -5.13 5.16 -4.23
CA VAL A 31 -4.49 5.46 -2.94
C VAL A 31 -5.37 6.40 -2.10
N SER A 32 -5.96 7.42 -2.72
CA SER A 32 -6.87 8.36 -2.04
C SER A 32 -8.15 7.67 -1.57
N ALA A 33 -8.69 6.75 -2.39
CA ALA A 33 -9.85 5.94 -2.01
C ALA A 33 -9.53 5.04 -0.81
N LEU A 34 -8.38 4.35 -0.82
CA LEU A 34 -7.93 3.54 0.32
C LEU A 34 -7.77 4.38 1.57
N ALA A 35 -7.13 5.54 1.47
CA ALA A 35 -7.00 6.46 2.59
C ALA A 35 -8.37 6.85 3.15
N THR A 36 -9.32 7.21 2.29
CA THR A 36 -10.68 7.62 2.66
C THR A 36 -11.48 6.53 3.37
N VAL A 37 -11.33 5.29 2.89
CA VAL A 37 -12.02 4.11 3.43
C VAL A 37 -11.39 3.67 4.75
N ALA A 38 -10.06 3.53 4.79
CA ALA A 38 -9.36 2.86 5.90
C ALA A 38 -8.89 3.81 7.01
N LEU A 39 -8.47 5.05 6.72
CA LEU A 39 -7.90 5.92 7.75
C LEU A 39 -8.92 6.24 8.86
N GLY A 40 -8.47 6.09 10.10
CA GLY A 40 -9.29 6.23 11.30
C GLY A 40 -10.22 5.04 11.57
N ARG A 41 -10.27 4.03 10.68
CA ARG A 41 -11.09 2.83 10.86
C ARG A 41 -10.25 1.56 10.98
N LYS A 42 -9.18 1.45 10.20
CA LYS A 42 -8.17 0.39 10.26
C LYS A 42 -6.76 0.99 10.23
N THR A 43 -5.80 0.28 10.80
CA THR A 43 -4.38 0.66 10.67
C THR A 43 -3.89 0.30 9.27
N ILE A 44 -3.26 1.25 8.57
CA ILE A 44 -2.60 1.00 7.29
C ILE A 44 -1.10 0.78 7.55
N VAL A 45 -0.54 -0.30 7.01
CA VAL A 45 0.89 -0.61 7.10
C VAL A 45 1.48 -0.60 5.68
N TRP A 46 2.58 0.12 5.45
CA TRP A 46 3.27 0.12 4.15
C TRP A 46 4.75 0.48 4.25
N GLY A 47 5.49 0.24 3.16
CA GLY A 47 6.85 0.69 2.98
C GLY A 47 6.88 2.12 2.45
N GLY A 48 7.63 3.02 3.06
CA GLY A 48 7.57 4.47 2.79
C GLY A 48 8.11 4.90 1.43
N HIS A 49 7.38 4.56 0.37
CA HIS A 49 7.69 4.86 -1.01
C HIS A 49 7.52 6.37 -1.29
N PRO A 50 8.50 7.03 -1.94
CA PRO A 50 8.48 8.49 -2.13
C PRO A 50 7.24 9.08 -2.79
N ALA A 51 6.64 8.35 -3.74
CA ALA A 51 5.41 8.77 -4.41
C ALA A 51 4.12 8.52 -3.61
N ILE A 52 4.09 7.54 -2.71
CA ILE A 52 2.84 7.10 -2.05
C ILE A 52 2.65 7.81 -0.71
N THR A 53 3.74 8.01 0.04
CA THR A 53 3.70 8.68 1.34
C THR A 53 3.05 10.07 1.26
N PRO A 54 3.38 10.96 0.30
CA PRO A 54 2.74 12.27 0.20
C PRO A 54 1.25 12.18 -0.14
N MET A 55 0.83 11.21 -0.97
CA MET A 55 -0.58 11.03 -1.34
C MET A 55 -1.44 10.60 -0.14
N LEU A 56 -0.93 9.68 0.68
CA LEU A 56 -1.64 9.27 1.88
C LEU A 56 -1.66 10.39 2.93
N TRP A 57 -0.58 11.16 3.05
CA TRP A 57 -0.52 12.31 3.94
C TRP A 57 -1.53 13.39 3.56
N ALA A 58 -1.60 13.78 2.28
CA ALA A 58 -2.59 14.73 1.78
C ALA A 58 -4.02 14.26 2.07
N SER A 59 -4.32 12.99 1.78
CA SER A 59 -5.64 12.41 2.07
C SER A 59 -5.98 12.43 3.56
N ALA A 60 -4.99 12.24 4.43
CA ALA A 60 -5.21 12.28 5.87
C ALA A 60 -5.52 13.69 6.40
N GLN A 61 -4.85 14.70 5.85
CA GLN A 61 -5.13 16.10 6.17
C GLN A 61 -6.56 16.48 5.77
N ASP A 62 -6.98 16.12 4.57
CA ASP A 62 -8.32 16.40 4.05
C ASP A 62 -9.43 15.77 4.91
N LEU A 63 -9.14 14.62 5.54
CA LEU A 63 -10.08 13.88 6.38
C LEU A 63 -10.06 14.31 7.86
N GLY A 64 -9.11 15.14 8.28
CA GLY A 64 -8.96 15.59 9.67
C GLY A 64 -8.67 14.47 10.68
N VAL A 65 -8.10 13.35 10.24
CA VAL A 65 -7.77 12.20 11.11
C VAL A 65 -6.41 12.43 11.78
N GLN A 66 -6.25 12.07 13.06
CA GLN A 66 -4.90 12.08 13.67
C GLN A 66 -4.07 10.96 13.06
N TYR A 67 -3.35 11.33 12.02
CA TYR A 67 -2.70 10.39 11.14
C TYR A 67 -1.57 9.61 11.81
N ALA A 68 -1.00 10.17 12.88
CA ALA A 68 0.05 9.56 13.68
C ALA A 68 -0.27 8.15 14.21
N THR A 69 -1.55 7.83 14.50
CA THR A 69 -1.95 6.53 15.09
C THR A 69 -2.56 5.56 14.08
N ALA A 70 -3.05 6.07 12.95
CA ALA A 70 -3.75 5.28 11.93
C ALA A 70 -2.80 4.51 11.00
N VAL A 71 -1.49 4.73 11.12
CA VAL A 71 -0.51 4.26 10.14
C VAL A 71 0.74 3.66 10.79
N ARG A 72 1.40 2.75 10.06
CA ARG A 72 2.72 2.23 10.40
C ARG A 72 3.58 2.23 9.15
N LEU A 73 4.66 3.01 9.19
CA LEU A 73 5.57 3.22 8.07
C LEU A 73 6.84 2.41 8.30
N PHE A 74 7.26 1.64 7.31
CA PHE A 74 8.53 0.90 7.35
C PHE A 74 9.50 1.45 6.31
N GLN A 75 10.76 1.65 6.73
CA GLN A 75 11.83 2.08 5.84
C GLN A 75 13.15 1.40 6.20
N THR A 76 14.00 1.15 5.21
CA THR A 76 15.37 0.65 5.44
C THR A 76 16.35 1.81 5.47
N LYS A 77 17.30 1.78 6.42
CA LYS A 77 18.42 2.72 6.53
C LYS A 77 19.47 2.54 5.41
N PHE A 78 19.31 1.54 4.55
CA PHE A 78 20.11 1.43 3.32
C PHE A 78 19.84 2.61 2.38
N ILE A 79 18.60 3.12 2.36
CA ILE A 79 18.24 4.29 1.55
C ILE A 79 18.69 5.56 2.29
N PRO A 80 19.41 6.47 1.61
CA PRO A 80 19.79 7.77 2.18
C PRO A 80 18.60 8.53 2.71
N LYS A 81 18.76 9.20 3.87
CA LYS A 81 17.66 9.97 4.49
C LYS A 81 17.16 11.13 3.62
N GLU A 82 18.00 11.63 2.73
CA GLU A 82 17.65 12.69 1.76
C GLU A 82 16.67 12.23 0.68
N ASP A 83 16.60 10.92 0.40
CA ASP A 83 15.63 10.34 -0.56
C ASP A 83 14.27 10.08 0.08
N PHE A 84 14.14 10.29 1.40
CA PHE A 84 12.89 10.12 2.11
C PHE A 84 12.00 11.36 1.96
N PRO A 85 10.68 11.16 1.73
CA PRO A 85 9.71 12.24 1.74
C PRO A 85 9.80 13.07 3.02
N GLU A 86 9.68 14.40 2.88
CA GLU A 86 9.65 15.28 4.03
C GLU A 86 8.48 14.95 4.97
N GLU A 87 7.39 14.45 4.39
CA GLU A 87 6.20 14.02 5.08
C GLU A 87 6.50 12.97 6.13
N ASN A 88 7.55 12.16 5.98
CA ASN A 88 7.97 11.15 6.96
C ASN A 88 8.11 11.74 8.38
N LYS A 89 8.45 13.03 8.51
CA LYS A 89 8.54 13.77 9.79
C LYS A 89 7.19 13.91 10.49
N HIS A 90 6.08 13.82 9.75
CA HIS A 90 4.72 13.91 10.27
C HIS A 90 4.17 12.57 10.76
N PHE A 91 4.85 11.46 10.48
CA PHE A 91 4.45 10.13 10.92
C PHE A 91 5.10 9.82 12.27
N ALA A 92 4.29 9.62 13.31
CA ALA A 92 4.81 9.24 14.63
C ALA A 92 5.31 7.78 14.68
N ASN A 93 4.84 6.92 13.75
CA ASN A 93 5.06 5.48 13.76
C ASN A 93 5.94 5.00 12.59
N VAL A 94 7.11 5.64 12.41
CA VAL A 94 8.10 5.17 11.43
C VAL A 94 9.06 4.18 12.08
N THR A 95 9.15 2.99 11.52
CA THR A 95 10.11 1.95 11.92
C THR A 95 11.23 1.88 10.89
N TYR A 96 12.44 2.24 11.33
CA TYR A 96 13.66 2.17 10.53
C TYR A 96 14.42 0.88 10.80
N LEU A 97 14.62 0.06 9.77
CA LEU A 97 15.43 -1.14 9.84
C LEU A 97 16.86 -0.88 9.37
N ASP A 98 17.84 -1.50 10.06
CA ASP A 98 19.23 -1.44 9.65
C ASP A 98 19.47 -2.10 8.29
N ALA A 99 20.48 -1.62 7.58
CA ALA A 99 20.94 -2.25 6.36
C ALA A 99 21.54 -3.63 6.68
N VAL A 100 21.23 -4.62 5.86
CA VAL A 100 21.71 -6.00 6.03
C VAL A 100 22.84 -6.24 5.05
N ASP A 101 24.04 -6.55 5.57
CA ASP A 101 25.23 -6.91 4.80
C ASP A 101 25.65 -5.92 3.70
N GLY A 102 25.19 -4.66 3.74
CA GLY A 102 25.41 -3.70 2.66
C GLY A 102 24.71 -4.08 1.35
N ASP A 103 23.69 -4.93 1.41
CA ASP A 103 22.95 -5.43 0.25
C ASP A 103 21.50 -4.89 0.27
N LEU A 104 21.11 -4.23 -0.83
CA LEU A 104 19.79 -3.62 -0.96
C LEU A 104 18.68 -4.68 -0.93
N ALA A 105 18.85 -5.80 -1.62
CA ALA A 105 17.81 -6.83 -1.72
C ALA A 105 17.59 -7.51 -0.36
N LYS A 106 18.66 -7.83 0.38
CA LYS A 106 18.57 -8.35 1.75
C LYS A 106 17.94 -7.34 2.70
N SER A 107 18.32 -6.06 2.58
CA SER A 107 17.77 -4.98 3.42
C SER A 107 16.27 -4.79 3.16
N LEU A 108 15.85 -4.81 1.89
CA LEU A 108 14.43 -4.75 1.51
C LEU A 108 13.66 -5.99 1.99
N LEU A 109 14.22 -7.19 1.85
CA LEU A 109 13.59 -8.42 2.32
C LEU A 109 13.40 -8.41 3.85
N ALA A 110 14.42 -7.99 4.61
CA ALA A 110 14.34 -7.85 6.06
C ALA A 110 13.26 -6.83 6.46
N MET A 111 13.24 -5.68 5.80
CA MET A 111 12.21 -4.64 6.00
C MET A 111 10.81 -5.16 5.68
N ARG A 112 10.61 -5.84 4.53
CA ARG A 112 9.32 -6.42 4.15
C ARG A 112 8.86 -7.47 5.14
N THR A 113 9.77 -8.34 5.59
CA THR A 113 9.46 -9.38 6.58
C THR A 113 9.00 -8.76 7.90
N ALA A 114 9.76 -7.80 8.44
CA ALA A 114 9.38 -7.12 9.69
C ALA A 114 8.07 -6.34 9.56
N MET A 115 7.87 -5.67 8.43
CA MET A 115 6.63 -4.97 8.11
C MET A 115 5.42 -5.90 8.15
N LEU A 116 5.52 -7.06 7.50
CA LEU A 116 4.46 -8.05 7.44
C LEU A 116 4.31 -8.87 8.74
N GLN A 117 5.28 -8.84 9.65
CA GLN A 117 5.14 -9.41 11.01
C GLN A 117 4.59 -8.40 12.03
N SER A 118 4.46 -7.13 11.66
CA SER A 118 4.15 -6.07 12.61
C SER A 118 2.69 -6.09 13.12
N ALA A 119 1.79 -6.76 12.40
CA ALA A 119 0.38 -6.81 12.71
C ALA A 119 -0.26 -8.10 12.15
N GLU A 120 -1.44 -8.43 12.67
CA GLU A 120 -2.37 -9.32 11.99
C GLU A 120 -3.08 -8.53 10.89
N PHE A 121 -3.16 -9.09 9.68
CA PHE A 121 -3.74 -8.42 8.52
C PHE A 121 -5.08 -9.04 8.14
N ASP A 122 -6.08 -8.19 7.92
CA ASP A 122 -7.35 -8.64 7.32
C ASP A 122 -7.23 -8.70 5.79
N ALA A 123 -6.42 -7.81 5.21
CA ALA A 123 -6.23 -7.69 3.77
C ALA A 123 -4.92 -7.00 3.38
N ALA A 124 -4.51 -7.23 2.13
CA ALA A 124 -3.52 -6.45 1.41
C ALA A 124 -4.16 -5.79 0.19
N VAL A 125 -3.77 -4.54 -0.08
CA VAL A 125 -4.19 -3.76 -1.25
C VAL A 125 -2.97 -3.48 -2.12
N PHE A 126 -3.04 -3.89 -3.39
CA PHE A 126 -1.97 -3.76 -4.37
C PHE A 126 -2.35 -2.74 -5.45
N ILE A 127 -1.54 -1.68 -5.59
CA ILE A 127 -1.83 -0.53 -6.45
C ILE A 127 -0.61 -0.17 -7.31
N GLY A 128 -0.75 -0.28 -8.63
CA GLY A 128 0.26 0.03 -9.61
C GLY A 128 1.56 -0.74 -9.40
N GLY A 129 2.65 0.02 -9.37
CA GLY A 129 3.99 -0.42 -8.99
C GLY A 129 4.75 -1.30 -9.97
N MET A 130 5.89 -1.81 -9.49
CA MET A 130 6.87 -2.58 -10.26
C MET A 130 7.15 -3.94 -9.58
N GLU A 131 8.35 -4.50 -9.74
CA GLU A 131 8.73 -5.82 -9.21
C GLU A 131 8.45 -5.96 -7.72
N GLY A 132 8.63 -4.88 -6.95
CA GLY A 132 8.41 -4.90 -5.50
C GLY A 132 6.99 -5.27 -5.08
N VAL A 133 5.97 -4.93 -5.88
CA VAL A 133 4.57 -5.31 -5.60
C VAL A 133 4.38 -6.82 -5.73
N ILE A 134 5.05 -7.44 -6.71
CA ILE A 134 4.99 -8.89 -6.91
C ILE A 134 5.71 -9.62 -5.77
N ASP A 135 6.89 -9.14 -5.38
CA ASP A 135 7.64 -9.69 -4.25
C ASP A 135 6.84 -9.61 -2.94
N GLU A 136 6.22 -8.45 -2.70
CA GLU A 136 5.42 -8.19 -1.50
C GLU A 136 4.16 -9.05 -1.47
N HIS A 137 3.50 -9.24 -2.61
CA HIS A 137 2.39 -10.18 -2.72
C HIS A 137 2.85 -11.61 -2.40
N ALA A 138 3.97 -12.08 -2.97
CA ALA A 138 4.46 -13.43 -2.74
C ALA A 138 4.76 -13.67 -1.25
N LEU A 139 5.40 -12.70 -0.58
CA LEU A 139 5.69 -12.77 0.85
C LEU A 139 4.42 -12.68 1.71
N PHE A 140 3.51 -11.75 1.36
CA PHE A 140 2.24 -11.57 2.07
C PHE A 140 1.38 -12.83 2.02
N SER A 141 1.20 -13.43 0.84
CA SER A 141 0.38 -14.62 0.67
C SER A 141 0.95 -15.86 1.39
N GLN A 142 2.27 -15.93 1.58
CA GLN A 142 2.89 -16.98 2.39
C GLN A 142 2.68 -16.77 3.89
N MET A 143 2.79 -15.53 4.37
CA MET A 143 2.71 -15.19 5.79
C MET A 143 1.27 -15.08 6.29
N HIS A 144 0.36 -14.59 5.45
CA HIS A 144 -1.04 -14.26 5.78
C HIS A 144 -2.01 -14.97 4.82
N PRO A 145 -2.01 -16.32 4.75
CA PRO A 145 -2.76 -17.07 3.74
C PRO A 145 -4.29 -16.94 3.85
N LYS A 146 -4.80 -16.38 4.96
CA LYS A 146 -6.23 -16.13 5.20
C LYS A 146 -6.65 -14.69 4.89
N ALA A 147 -5.70 -13.77 4.74
CA ALA A 147 -5.98 -12.38 4.46
C ALA A 147 -6.38 -12.20 3.00
N LYS A 148 -7.27 -11.26 2.71
CA LYS A 148 -7.71 -10.99 1.34
C LYS A 148 -6.62 -10.25 0.55
N CYS A 149 -6.43 -10.60 -0.71
CA CYS A 149 -5.59 -9.84 -1.65
C CYS A 149 -6.48 -9.06 -2.60
N ILE A 150 -6.47 -7.73 -2.48
CA ILE A 150 -7.28 -6.81 -3.28
C ILE A 150 -6.34 -6.14 -4.29
N VAL A 151 -6.56 -6.39 -5.58
CA VAL A 151 -5.68 -5.88 -6.64
C VAL A 151 -6.45 -4.89 -7.50
N ILE A 152 -5.94 -3.66 -7.62
CA ILE A 152 -6.58 -2.61 -8.41
C ILE A 152 -5.96 -2.60 -9.81
N GLU A 153 -6.38 -3.52 -10.67
CA GLU A 153 -5.77 -3.76 -11.99
C GLU A 153 -5.79 -2.56 -12.95
N THR A 154 -6.75 -1.65 -12.78
CA THR A 154 -6.91 -0.45 -13.63
C THR A 154 -5.76 0.53 -13.46
N THR A 155 -4.96 0.37 -12.41
CA THR A 155 -3.75 1.17 -12.17
C THR A 155 -2.53 0.76 -13.01
N GLY A 156 -2.62 -0.37 -13.74
CA GLY A 156 -1.55 -0.83 -14.63
C GLY A 156 -0.34 -1.40 -13.89
N GLY A 157 0.79 -1.47 -14.58
CA GLY A 157 2.07 -1.88 -14.00
C GLY A 157 2.03 -3.29 -13.39
N ALA A 158 2.60 -3.43 -12.20
CA ALA A 158 2.65 -4.72 -11.52
C ALA A 158 1.28 -5.18 -11.03
N ALA A 159 0.41 -4.27 -10.59
CA ALA A 159 -0.94 -4.61 -10.17
C ALA A 159 -1.76 -5.29 -11.28
N ARG A 160 -1.70 -4.81 -12.53
CA ARG A 160 -2.39 -5.46 -13.65
C ARG A 160 -1.87 -6.87 -13.92
N ARG A 161 -0.54 -7.05 -13.88
CA ARG A 161 0.10 -8.36 -14.06
C ARG A 161 -0.23 -9.32 -12.92
N LEU A 162 -0.30 -8.79 -11.70
CA LEU A 162 -0.68 -9.54 -10.52
C LEU A 162 -2.14 -10.01 -10.61
N ALA A 163 -3.06 -9.12 -11.02
CA ALA A 163 -4.46 -9.46 -11.21
C ALA A 163 -4.65 -10.59 -12.22
N ALA A 164 -3.95 -10.52 -13.36
CA ALA A 164 -3.96 -11.60 -14.37
C ALA A 164 -3.42 -12.92 -13.81
N THR A 165 -2.35 -12.88 -13.02
CA THR A 165 -1.75 -14.08 -12.41
C THR A 165 -2.67 -14.74 -11.38
N LEU A 166 -3.38 -13.93 -10.60
CA LEU A 166 -4.34 -14.39 -9.59
C LEU A 166 -5.72 -14.73 -10.16
N ASN A 167 -5.94 -14.43 -11.45
CA ASN A 167 -7.27 -14.41 -12.07
C ASN A 167 -8.28 -13.61 -11.22
N TYR A 168 -7.79 -12.49 -10.66
CA TYR A 168 -8.56 -11.61 -9.80
C TYR A 168 -9.61 -10.88 -10.62
N MET A 169 -10.86 -10.88 -10.17
CA MET A 169 -11.94 -10.16 -10.81
C MET A 169 -12.63 -9.26 -9.81
N ILE A 170 -12.79 -7.98 -10.18
CA ILE A 170 -13.70 -7.08 -9.48
C ILE A 170 -15.12 -7.63 -9.66
N PRO A 171 -15.92 -7.74 -8.58
CA PRO A 171 -17.28 -8.22 -8.71
C PRO A 171 -18.13 -7.33 -9.62
N ALA A 172 -18.94 -7.98 -10.45
CA ALA A 172 -19.60 -7.39 -11.61
C ALA A 172 -20.61 -6.27 -11.30
N ASP A 173 -21.05 -6.16 -10.04
CA ASP A 173 -21.93 -5.11 -9.54
C ASP A 173 -21.18 -3.80 -9.21
N ILE A 174 -19.85 -3.83 -9.17
CA ILE A 174 -19.00 -2.66 -8.93
C ILE A 174 -18.36 -2.22 -10.24
N GLY A 175 -18.49 -0.92 -10.56
CA GLY A 175 -17.83 -0.34 -11.72
C GLY A 175 -16.30 -0.45 -11.61
N PRO A 176 -15.57 -0.63 -12.74
CA PRO A 176 -14.12 -0.86 -12.72
C PRO A 176 -13.30 0.31 -12.15
N LEU A 177 -13.91 1.50 -12.03
CA LEU A 177 -13.30 2.71 -11.46
C LEU A 177 -13.91 3.09 -10.10
N ASP A 178 -14.86 2.31 -9.58
CA ASP A 178 -15.46 2.55 -8.26
C ASP A 178 -14.63 1.90 -7.15
N PHE A 179 -13.45 2.49 -6.93
CA PHE A 179 -12.51 2.03 -5.90
C PHE A 179 -13.09 2.11 -4.50
N MET A 180 -13.96 3.10 -4.24
CA MET A 180 -14.56 3.31 -2.93
C MET A 180 -15.47 2.13 -2.56
N SER A 181 -16.43 1.79 -3.43
CA SER A 181 -17.34 0.67 -3.19
C SER A 181 -16.59 -0.66 -3.09
N LEU A 182 -15.58 -0.86 -3.95
CA LEU A 182 -14.72 -2.04 -3.89
C LEU A 182 -14.05 -2.15 -2.51
N LEU A 183 -13.37 -1.10 -2.07
CA LEU A 183 -12.60 -1.11 -0.83
C LEU A 183 -13.49 -1.20 0.40
N TYR A 184 -14.65 -0.54 0.44
CA TYR A 184 -15.60 -0.72 1.53
C TYR A 184 -16.04 -2.17 1.68
N ARG A 185 -16.41 -2.82 0.55
CA ARG A 185 -16.87 -4.21 0.57
C ARG A 185 -15.74 -5.18 0.94
N GLU A 186 -14.62 -5.10 0.24
CA GLU A 186 -13.54 -6.08 0.41
C GLU A 186 -12.85 -5.97 1.76
N LEU A 187 -12.68 -4.73 2.28
CA LEU A 187 -12.09 -4.49 3.61
C LEU A 187 -13.08 -4.67 4.75
N GLU A 188 -14.35 -4.93 4.45
CA GLU A 188 -15.44 -5.09 5.43
C GLU A 188 -15.55 -3.87 6.36
N ILE A 189 -15.49 -2.68 5.76
CA ILE A 189 -15.61 -1.40 6.46
C ILE A 189 -16.98 -0.80 6.16
N SER A 190 -17.70 -0.39 7.20
CA SER A 190 -18.98 0.29 7.00
C SER A 190 -18.75 1.78 6.73
N PRO A 191 -19.41 2.39 5.72
CA PRO A 191 -19.32 3.82 5.48
C PRO A 191 -19.75 4.68 6.67
N ILE A 192 -20.64 4.15 7.51
CA ILE A 192 -21.15 4.82 8.73
C ILE A 192 -20.22 4.64 9.95
N ASP A 193 -19.17 3.82 9.86
CA ASP A 193 -18.21 3.67 10.95
C ASP A 193 -17.51 5.02 11.20
N GLN A 194 -17.53 5.45 12.45
CA GLN A 194 -16.86 6.68 12.87
C GLN A 194 -15.34 6.50 12.78
N ARG A 195 -14.67 7.53 12.22
CA ARG A 195 -13.21 7.60 12.23
C ARG A 195 -12.75 7.93 13.64
N LYS A 196 -11.86 7.11 14.19
CA LYS A 196 -11.16 7.39 15.43
C LYS A 196 -10.00 8.34 15.11
N GLY A 197 -9.98 9.48 15.80
CA GLY A 197 -8.79 10.33 15.92
C GLY A 197 -7.86 9.76 16.96
#